data_AF-A0A0D1ER40-F1
#
_entry.id   AF-A0A0D1ER40-F1
#
_cell.length_a   1.000
_cell.length_b   1.000
_cell.length_c   1.000
_cell.angle_alpha   90.00
_cell.angle_beta   90.00
_cell.angle_gamma   90.00
#
_symmetry.space_group_name_H-M   'P 1'
#
loop_
_entity.id
_entity.type
_entity.pdbx_description
1 polymer ?
#
loop_
_entity_poly.entity_id
_entity_poly.type
_entity_poly.pdbx_seq_one_letter_code
_entity_poly.pdbx_strand_id
1 'polypeptide(L)' 'MGDSYDNALAETVIGLFKTELIRRRGPWRSLEAVELATLEWVDWFNHRRLLEPIGNIPPAEAEANYDAQMDDMANAA' A
#
# COMPACT_ATOMS: atom_id res chain seq x y z
N MET A 1 7.21 17.28 -6.17
CA MET A 1 7.67 17.49 -4.79
C MET A 1 6.52 17.03 -3.91
N GLY A 2 6.65 15.87 -3.26
CA GLY A 2 5.63 15.41 -2.31
C GLY A 2 5.64 16.31 -1.08
N ASP A 3 4.48 16.51 -0.48
CA ASP A 3 4.39 17.31 0.74
C ASP A 3 4.81 16.48 1.97
N SER A 4 4.81 17.10 3.16
CA SER A 4 5.16 16.39 4.39
C SER A 4 4.20 15.25 4.72
N TYR A 5 2.97 15.30 4.21
CA TYR A 5 1.97 14.27 4.43
C TYR A 5 2.28 13.04 3.58
N ASP A 6 2.62 13.23 2.30
CA ASP A 6 3.09 12.16 1.41
C ASP A 6 4.31 11.43 2.01
N ASN A 7 5.26 12.18 2.57
CA ASN A 7 6.45 11.59 3.20
C ASN A 7 6.09 10.77 4.44
N ALA A 8 5.24 11.30 5.34
CA ALA A 8 4.82 10.58 6.53
C ALA A 8 4.03 9.29 6.21
N LEU A 9 3.22 9.33 5.14
CA LEU A 9 2.50 8.16 4.64
C LEU A 9 3.49 7.11 4.11
N ALA A 10 4.45 7.51 3.27
CA ALA A 10 5.49 6.62 2.75
C ALA A 10 6.32 6.01 3.89
N GLU A 11 6.70 6.80 4.90
CA GLU A 11 7.41 6.36 6.11
C GLU A 11 6.61 5.34 6.92
N THR A 12 5.30 5.49 6.98
CA THR A 12 4.41 4.53 7.65
C THR A 12 4.38 3.21 6.89
N VAL A 13 4.18 3.24 5.57
CA VAL A 13 4.13 2.02 4.73
C VAL A 13 5.47 1.27 4.78
N ILE A 14 6.60 1.96 4.67
CA ILE A 14 7.92 1.31 4.76
C ILE A 14 8.17 0.75 6.17
N GLY A 15 7.66 1.40 7.21
CA GLY A 15 7.71 0.90 8.59
C GLY A 15 6.93 -0.41 8.76
N LEU A 16 5.73 -0.47 8.19
CA LEU A 16 4.89 -1.67 8.15
C LEU A 16 5.59 -2.79 7.37
N PHE A 17 6.09 -2.51 6.16
CA PHE A 17 6.82 -3.48 5.35
C PHE A 17 8.00 -4.10 6.11
N LYS A 18 8.84 -3.27 6.73
CA LYS A 18 9.98 -3.74 7.53
C LYS A 18 9.54 -4.61 8.72
N THR A 19 8.42 -4.27 9.36
CA THR A 19 7.94 -4.95 10.56
C THR A 19 7.21 -6.25 10.23
N GLU A 20 6.30 -6.22 9.26
CA GLU A 20 5.41 -7.31 8.91
C GLU A 20 6.06 -8.37 8.02
N LEU A 21 6.96 -7.94 7.12
CA LEU A 21 7.64 -8.83 6.19
C LEU A 21 9.07 -9.12 6.63
N ILE A 22 9.94 -8.10 6.59
CA ILE A 22 11.39 -8.31 6.67
C ILE A 22 11.81 -8.89 8.03
N ARG A 23 11.32 -8.31 9.12
CA ARG A 23 11.66 -8.75 10.49
C ARG A 23 10.94 -10.03 10.89
N ARG A 24 9.66 -10.19 10.50
CA ARG A 24 8.86 -11.36 10.91
C ARG A 24 9.20 -12.65 10.16
N ARG A 25 9.54 -12.58 8.87
CA ARG A 25 9.83 -13.77 8.04
C ARG A 25 11.33 -14.06 7.89
N GLY A 26 12.20 -13.22 8.42
CA GLY A 26 13.65 -13.47 8.46
C GLY A 26 14.04 -14.59 9.44
N PRO A 27 15.28 -15.11 9.36
CA PRO A 27 16.36 -14.72 8.47
C PRO A 27 16.16 -15.20 7.02
N TRP A 28 16.61 -14.39 6.06
CA TRP A 28 16.44 -14.65 4.62
C TRP A 28 17.65 -15.38 4.04
N ARG A 29 17.38 -16.36 3.16
CA ARG A 29 18.41 -17.21 2.56
C ARG A 29 19.02 -16.65 1.27
N SER A 30 18.29 -15.80 0.55
CA SER A 30 18.70 -15.20 -0.72
C SER A 30 17.91 -13.90 -0.97
N LEU A 31 18.39 -13.09 -1.89
CA LEU A 31 17.68 -11.91 -2.37
C LEU A 31 16.38 -12.30 -3.09
N GLU A 32 16.40 -13.34 -3.91
CA GLU A 32 15.23 -13.85 -4.64
C GLU A 32 14.06 -14.21 -3.69
N ALA A 33 14.37 -14.80 -2.53
CA ALA A 33 13.35 -15.09 -1.51
C ALA A 33 12.72 -13.81 -0.94
N VAL A 34 13.50 -12.73 -0.79
CA VAL A 34 12.99 -11.42 -0.35
C VAL A 34 12.15 -10.78 -1.45
N GLU A 35 12.57 -10.87 -2.71
CA GLU A 35 11.83 -10.32 -3.86
C GLU A 35 10.46 -10.98 -4.01
N LEU A 36 10.40 -12.32 -3.99
CA LEU A 36 9.13 -13.04 -4.07
C LEU A 36 8.21 -12.67 -2.90
N ALA A 37 8.74 -12.67 -1.67
CA ALA A 37 7.94 -12.35 -0.50
C ALA A 37 7.50 -10.87 -0.48
N THR A 38 8.26 -9.98 -1.12
CA THR A 38 7.89 -8.58 -1.31
C THR A 38 6.72 -8.47 -2.27
N LEU A 39 6.74 -9.17 -3.40
CA LEU A 39 5.63 -9.22 -4.35
C LEU A 39 4.35 -9.74 -3.69
N GLU A 40 4.45 -10.81 -2.91
CA GLU A 40 3.31 -11.35 -2.14
C GLU A 40 2.77 -10.34 -1.12
N TRP A 41 3.66 -9.62 -0.42
CA TRP A 41 3.24 -8.63 0.57
C TRP A 41 2.56 -7.44 -0.09
N VAL A 42 3.08 -6.96 -1.23
CA VAL A 42 2.48 -5.87 -2.01
C VAL A 42 1.11 -6.26 -2.55
N ASP A 43 0.96 -7.46 -3.14
CA ASP A 43 -0.33 -7.99 -3.60
C ASP A 43 -1.34 -8.01 -2.46
N TRP A 44 -0.96 -8.61 -1.32
CA TRP A 44 -1.82 -8.67 -0.15
C TRP A 44 -2.17 -7.27 0.38
N PHE A 45 -1.18 -6.37 0.50
CA PHE A 45 -1.40 -5.03 1.03
C PHE A 45 -2.37 -4.23 0.16
N ASN A 46 -2.20 -4.25 -1.16
CA ASN A 46 -3.02 -3.43 -2.06
C ASN A 46 -4.40 -4.02 -2.34
N HIS A 47 -4.51 -5.35 -2.44
CA HIS A 47 -5.73 -6.00 -2.93
C HIS A 47 -6.53 -6.74 -1.86
N ARG A 48 -5.98 -6.95 -0.65
CA ARG A 48 -6.64 -7.78 0.38
C ARG A 48 -6.64 -7.16 1.77
N ARG A 49 -5.67 -6.29 2.11
CA ARG A 49 -5.60 -5.65 3.43
C ARG A 49 -6.69 -4.61 3.55
N LEU A 50 -7.56 -4.77 4.55
CA LEU A 50 -8.56 -3.77 4.88
C LEU A 50 -7.94 -2.71 5.78
N LEU A 51 -8.20 -1.44 5.47
CA LEU A 51 -7.73 -0.30 6.25
C LEU A 51 -8.93 0.53 6.71
N GLU A 52 -9.13 0.60 8.03
CA GLU A 52 -10.21 1.39 8.64
C GLU A 52 -10.20 2.87 8.20
N PRO A 53 -9.05 3.57 8.08
CA PRO A 53 -9.03 4.98 7.70
C PRO A 53 -9.60 5.29 6.31
N ILE A 54 -9.63 4.31 5.41
CA ILE A 54 -10.19 4.44 4.05
C ILE A 54 -11.53 3.72 3.89
N GLY A 55 -12.20 3.39 5.01
CA GLY A 55 -13.53 2.78 4.99
C GLY A 55 -13.55 1.25 5.04
N ASN A 56 -12.50 0.61 5.54
CA ASN A 56 -12.37 -0.85 5.62
C ASN A 56 -12.43 -1.55 4.25
N ILE A 57 -11.86 -0.93 3.22
CA ILE A 57 -11.66 -1.51 1.89
C ILE A 57 -10.17 -1.65 1.57
N PRO A 58 -9.78 -2.45 0.56
CA PRO A 58 -8.40 -2.50 0.08
C PRO A 58 -7.92 -1.16 -0.50
N PRO A 59 -6.63 -0.81 -0.36
CA PRO A 59 -6.06 0.40 -0.95
C PRO A 59 -6.34 0.58 -2.44
N ALA A 60 -6.24 -0.49 -3.23
CA ALA A 60 -6.50 -0.43 -4.67
C ALA A 60 -7.97 -0.11 -4.99
N GLU A 61 -8.91 -0.53 -4.14
CA GLU A 61 -10.32 -0.18 -4.30
C GLU A 61 -10.57 1.28 -3.91
N ALA A 62 -9.93 1.77 -2.85
CA ALA A 62 -10.02 3.17 -2.46
C ALA A 62 -9.46 4.11 -3.54
N GLU A 63 -8.33 3.75 -4.15
CA GLU A 63 -7.75 4.48 -5.29
C GLU A 63 -8.71 4.51 -6.48
N ALA A 64 -9.24 3.35 -6.89
CA ALA A 64 -10.21 3.27 -8.00
C ALA A 64 -11.48 4.10 -7.74
N ASN A 65 -11.98 4.10 -6.50
CA ASN A 65 -13.14 4.92 -6.12
C ASN A 65 -12.82 6.42 -6.15
N TYR A 66 -11.62 6.81 -5.73
CA TYR A 66 -11.16 8.19 -5.77
C TYR A 66 -11.03 8.69 -7.21
N ASP A 67 -10.39 7.90 -8.09
CA ASP A 67 -10.21 8.23 -9.49
C ASP A 67 -11.56 8.37 -10.20
N ALA A 68 -12.50 7.44 -9.98
CA ALA A 68 -13.85 7.53 -10.54
C ALA A 68 -14.59 8.81 -10.10
N GLN A 69 -14.47 9.20 -8.83
CA GLN A 69 -15.06 10.45 -8.33
C GLN A 69 -14.41 11.68 -8.95
N MET A 70 -13.08 11.69 -9.11
CA MET A 70 -12.38 12.77 -9.76
C MET A 70 -12.78 12.93 -11.22
N ASP A 71 -12.91 11.83 -11.95
CA ASP A 71 -13.36 11.81 -13.34
C ASP A 71 -14.80 12.34 -13.45
N ASP A 72 -15.70 11.90 -12.58
CA ASP A 72 -17.08 12.40 -12.56
C ASP A 72 -17.14 13.91 -12.28
N MET A 73 -16.34 14.40 -11.33
CA MET A 73 -16.24 15.83 -11.05
C MET A 73 -15.66 16.63 -12.22
N ALA A 74 -14.66 16.09 -12.91
CA ALA A 74 -14.05 16.72 -14.08
C ALA A 74 -15.01 16.74 -15.28
N ASN A 75 -15.84 15.71 -15.45
CA ASN A 75 -16.83 15.62 -16.53
C ASN A 75 -18.11 16.43 -16.26
N ALA A 76 -18.36 16.82 -15.01
CA ALA A 76 -19.51 17.64 -14.60
C ALA A 76 -19.23 19.16 -14.57
N ALA A 77 -17.98 19.58 -14.82
CA ALA A 77 -17.53 20.98 -14.84
C ALA A 77 -17.44 21.55 -16.27
#